data_AF-A0A7Y2BKE1-F1
#
_entry.id   AF-A0A7Y2BKE1-F1
#
_cell.length_a   1.000
_cell.length_b   1.000
_cell.length_c   1.000
_cell.angle_alpha   90.00
_cell.angle_beta   90.00
_cell.angle_gamma   90.00
#
_symmetry.space_group_name_H-M   'P 1'
#
loop_
_entity.id
_entity.type
_entity.pdbx_description
1 polymer ?
#
loop_
_entity_poly.entity_id
_entity_poly.type
_entity_poly.pdbx_seq_one_letter_code
_entity_poly.pdbx_strand_id
1 'polypeptide(L)'
;MTLKLASISIDLDEVPRYASIHGVDAPAGRGAHAVYENCVPRLTAWLDDESIRATFFAIGEDLEREQNRNTIAGLHAAGHEIGNHSYHHYYDLTRRAAGDMGEEIQNGATIIEHSCGKRPVGFRAPGYSVSDVLFSALEASGVEYDSSVFPCPSYYAVKAAALASMKLRGRQSASILDRPSVLRAPREPYRIGRPYWRKGDGMMELPIGVTPLQLPYIGT
;
A
#
# COMPACT_ATOMS: atom_id res chain seq x y z
N MET A 1 -7.00 15.88 -28.71
CA MET A 1 -6.45 16.04 -27.35
C MET A 1 -6.17 14.66 -26.80
N THR A 2 -4.96 14.40 -26.30
CA THR A 2 -4.64 13.13 -25.62
C THR A 2 -5.28 13.16 -24.24
N LEU A 3 -6.17 12.21 -23.94
CA LEU A 3 -6.73 12.04 -22.59
C LEU A 3 -5.57 11.79 -21.62
N LYS A 4 -5.47 12.62 -20.57
CA LYS A 4 -4.57 12.37 -19.45
C LYS A 4 -5.35 11.58 -18.41
N LEU A 5 -4.92 10.35 -18.16
CA LEU A 5 -5.47 9.52 -17.09
C LEU A 5 -4.72 9.82 -15.79
N ALA A 6 -5.45 9.88 -14.69
CA ALA A 6 -4.92 9.93 -13.35
C ALA A 6 -5.65 8.89 -12.50
N SER A 7 -4.93 8.24 -11.58
CA SER A 7 -5.52 7.39 -10.55
C SER A 7 -5.25 8.00 -9.19
N ILE A 8 -6.26 7.94 -8.32
CA ILE A 8 -6.12 8.26 -6.91
C ILE A 8 -6.22 6.94 -6.16
N SER A 9 -5.20 6.62 -5.38
CA SER A 9 -5.15 5.41 -4.57
C SER A 9 -4.79 5.77 -3.14
N ILE A 10 -5.40 5.08 -2.18
CA ILE A 10 -5.37 5.41 -0.76
C ILE A 10 -5.02 4.17 0.03
N ASP A 11 -4.04 4.28 0.91
CA ASP A 11 -3.66 3.22 1.84
C ASP A 11 -4.44 3.45 3.14
N LEU A 12 -5.21 2.45 3.58
CA LEU A 12 -6.06 2.55 4.78
C LEU A 12 -5.27 2.22 6.06
N ASP A 13 -4.12 2.88 6.23
CA ASP A 13 -3.23 2.70 7.39
C ASP A 13 -3.82 3.37 8.63
N GLU A 14 -4.38 2.59 9.56
CA GLU A 14 -4.85 3.12 10.85
C GLU A 14 -3.72 3.78 11.67
N VAL A 15 -4.09 4.66 12.60
CA VAL A 15 -3.14 5.47 13.39
C VAL A 15 -2.06 4.65 14.11
N PRO A 16 -2.32 3.44 14.64
CA PRO A 16 -1.28 2.59 15.23
C PRO A 16 -0.16 2.20 14.26
N ARG A 17 -0.43 2.10 12.95
CA ARG A 17 0.61 1.84 11.93
C ARG A 17 1.57 3.01 11.83
N TYR A 18 1.05 4.24 11.79
CA TYR A 18 1.85 5.45 11.84
C TYR A 18 2.65 5.59 13.14
N ALA A 19 2.04 5.26 14.28
CA ALA A 19 2.75 5.27 15.55
C ALA A 19 3.97 4.31 15.53
N SER A 20 3.79 3.13 14.94
CA SER A 20 4.85 2.09 14.84
C SER A 20 6.03 2.52 13.95
N ILE A 21 5.80 3.27 12.87
CA ILE A 21 6.90 3.76 12.01
C ILE A 21 7.67 4.91 12.65
N HIS A 22 7.04 5.67 13.54
CA HIS A 22 7.67 6.79 14.24
C HIS A 22 8.28 6.38 15.59
N GLY A 23 8.06 5.14 16.02
CA GLY A 23 8.51 4.63 17.31
C GLY A 23 7.90 5.39 18.47
N VAL A 24 6.59 5.67 18.39
CA VAL A 24 5.80 6.36 19.41
C VAL A 24 4.60 5.50 19.80
N ASP A 25 4.01 5.78 20.96
CA ASP A 25 2.84 5.06 21.44
C ASP A 25 1.61 5.41 20.58
N ALA A 26 0.85 4.38 20.22
CA ALA A 26 -0.40 4.57 19.52
C ALA A 26 -1.47 5.13 20.48
N PRO A 27 -2.34 6.04 20.02
CA PRO A 27 -3.49 6.45 20.81
C PRO A 27 -4.42 5.25 21.05
N ALA A 28 -5.01 5.17 22.25
CA ALA A 28 -6.00 4.16 22.57
C ALA A 28 -7.43 4.58 22.17
N GLY A 29 -8.35 3.61 22.12
CA GLY A 29 -9.77 3.86 21.89
C GLY A 29 -10.04 4.48 20.52
N ARG A 30 -10.93 5.49 20.46
CA ARG A 30 -11.36 6.11 19.19
C ARG A 30 -10.21 6.71 18.37
N GLY A 31 -9.14 7.16 19.03
CA GLY A 31 -7.97 7.70 18.33
C GLY A 31 -7.24 6.66 17.48
N ALA A 32 -7.28 5.39 17.86
CA ALA A 32 -6.67 4.30 17.10
C ALA A 32 -7.39 4.04 15.76
N HIS A 33 -8.65 4.45 15.65
CA HIS A 33 -9.55 4.10 14.56
C HIS A 33 -9.97 5.30 13.71
N ALA A 34 -9.24 6.40 13.85
CA ALA A 34 -9.64 7.68 13.29
C ALA A 34 -9.63 7.66 11.75
N VAL A 35 -8.88 6.76 11.11
CA VAL A 35 -8.81 6.70 9.65
C VAL A 35 -10.13 6.23 9.09
N TYR A 36 -10.64 5.08 9.55
CA TYR A 36 -11.93 4.58 9.09
C TYR A 36 -13.10 5.43 9.62
N GLU A 37 -13.04 5.89 10.87
CA GLU A 37 -14.18 6.58 11.50
C GLU A 37 -14.33 8.03 11.07
N ASN A 38 -13.23 8.73 10.74
CA ASN A 38 -13.26 10.16 10.42
C ASN A 38 -12.68 10.51 9.06
N CYS A 39 -11.54 9.90 8.67
CA CYS A 39 -10.85 10.28 7.43
C CYS A 39 -11.56 9.72 6.20
N VAL A 40 -11.94 8.44 6.21
CA VAL A 40 -12.63 7.81 5.08
C VAL A 40 -13.94 8.54 4.73
N PRO A 41 -14.86 8.84 5.68
CA PRO A 41 -16.09 9.58 5.34
C PRO A 41 -15.84 10.97 4.76
N ARG A 42 -14.82 11.69 5.25
CA ARG A 42 -14.47 13.02 4.72
C ARG A 42 -13.90 12.93 3.31
N LEU A 43 -13.04 11.93 3.08
CA LEU A 43 -12.42 11.72 1.79
C LEU A 43 -13.43 11.26 0.75
N THR A 44 -14.33 10.34 1.10
CA THR A 44 -15.39 9.89 0.18
C THR A 44 -16.37 10.99 -0.15
N ALA A 45 -16.73 11.85 0.81
CA ALA A 45 -17.56 13.02 0.53
C ALA A 45 -16.92 13.93 -0.52
N TRP A 46 -15.62 14.21 -0.38
CA TRP A 46 -14.88 14.98 -1.39
C TRP A 46 -14.76 14.25 -2.74
N LEU A 47 -14.50 12.94 -2.75
CA LEU A 47 -14.45 12.15 -3.98
C LEU A 47 -15.78 12.14 -4.72
N ASP A 48 -16.90 12.04 -4.00
CA ASP A 48 -18.24 12.07 -4.57
C ASP A 48 -18.57 13.46 -5.14
N ASP A 49 -18.24 14.54 -4.42
CA ASP A 49 -18.41 15.92 -4.88
C ASP A 49 -17.66 16.18 -6.20
N GLU A 50 -16.48 15.57 -6.36
CA GLU A 50 -15.65 15.68 -7.57
C GLU A 50 -15.97 14.61 -8.63
N SER A 51 -16.93 13.70 -8.36
CA SER A 51 -17.25 12.56 -9.22
C SER A 51 -16.04 11.66 -9.56
N ILE A 52 -15.16 11.47 -8.59
CA ILE A 52 -13.93 10.70 -8.71
C ILE A 52 -14.11 9.31 -8.11
N ARG A 53 -13.71 8.28 -8.88
CA ARG A 53 -13.47 6.94 -8.34
C ARG A 53 -12.00 6.75 -8.00
N ALA A 54 -11.76 5.95 -6.97
CA ALA A 54 -10.45 5.76 -6.37
C ALA A 54 -10.27 4.29 -5.98
N THR A 55 -9.04 3.91 -5.69
CA THR A 55 -8.68 2.58 -5.20
C THR A 55 -8.27 2.67 -3.74
N PHE A 56 -8.85 1.85 -2.87
CA PHE A 56 -8.53 1.80 -1.44
C PHE A 56 -7.82 0.48 -1.11
N PHE A 57 -6.55 0.55 -0.69
CA PHE A 57 -5.77 -0.61 -0.26
C PHE A 57 -6.04 -0.87 1.23
N ALA A 58 -6.75 -1.96 1.51
CA ALA A 58 -7.19 -2.31 2.86
C ALA A 58 -6.23 -3.32 3.51
N ILE A 59 -6.00 -3.14 4.81
CA ILE A 59 -5.23 -4.07 5.66
C ILE A 59 -6.19 -5.12 6.21
N GLY A 60 -5.86 -6.41 6.07
CA GLY A 60 -6.75 -7.50 6.48
C GLY A 60 -7.09 -7.49 7.98
N GLU A 61 -6.11 -7.31 8.86
CA GLU A 61 -6.29 -7.27 10.31
C GLU A 61 -7.26 -6.16 10.74
N ASP A 62 -7.25 -5.01 10.05
CA ASP A 62 -8.17 -3.91 10.35
C ASP A 62 -9.63 -4.26 9.99
N LEU A 63 -9.84 -5.23 9.09
CA LEU A 63 -11.15 -5.75 8.72
C LEU A 63 -11.69 -6.81 9.68
N GLU A 64 -10.96 -7.17 10.75
CA GLU A 64 -11.54 -7.95 11.84
C GLU A 64 -12.63 -7.17 12.59
N ARG A 65 -12.57 -5.84 12.55
CA ARG A 65 -13.62 -4.94 13.04
C ARG A 65 -14.79 -4.89 12.05
N GLU A 66 -15.99 -5.22 12.52
CA GLU A 66 -17.21 -5.18 11.71
C GLU A 66 -17.46 -3.81 11.09
N GLN A 67 -17.21 -2.73 11.83
CA GLN A 67 -17.36 -1.36 11.33
C GLN A 67 -16.49 -1.11 10.10
N ASN A 68 -15.25 -1.61 10.10
CA ASN A 68 -14.33 -1.44 8.97
C ASN A 68 -14.78 -2.27 7.77
N ARG A 69 -15.30 -3.49 7.98
CA ARG A 69 -15.92 -4.29 6.89
C ARG A 69 -17.10 -3.56 6.26
N ASN A 70 -17.97 -2.97 7.08
CA ASN A 70 -19.11 -2.19 6.59
C ASN A 70 -18.64 -0.98 5.77
N THR A 71 -17.56 -0.31 6.18
CA THR A 71 -16.94 0.75 5.38
C THR A 71 -16.42 0.23 4.04
N ILE A 72 -15.70 -0.90 4.01
CA ILE A 72 -15.21 -1.51 2.76
C ILE A 72 -16.37 -1.89 1.83
N ALA A 73 -17.44 -2.50 2.37
CA ALA A 73 -18.64 -2.82 1.61
C ALA A 73 -19.28 -1.55 0.99
N GLY A 74 -19.37 -0.47 1.78
CA GLY A 74 -19.89 0.82 1.33
C GLY A 74 -19.04 1.46 0.22
N LEU A 75 -17.71 1.46 0.38
CA LEU A 75 -16.78 1.94 -0.65
C LEU A 75 -16.93 1.17 -1.96
N HIS A 76 -17.02 -0.16 -1.88
CA HIS A 76 -17.22 -1.00 -3.05
C HIS A 76 -18.58 -0.74 -3.72
N ALA A 77 -19.66 -0.65 -2.94
CA ALA A 77 -21.00 -0.35 -3.45
C ALA A 77 -21.08 1.04 -4.11
N ALA A 78 -20.29 2.00 -3.64
CA ALA A 78 -20.12 3.30 -4.26
C ALA A 78 -19.28 3.24 -5.55
N GLY A 79 -18.69 2.10 -5.92
CA GLY A 79 -17.93 1.94 -7.17
C GLY A 79 -16.44 2.29 -7.04
N HIS A 80 -15.92 2.40 -5.83
CA HIS A 80 -14.48 2.40 -5.61
C HIS A 80 -13.90 0.98 -5.73
N GLU A 81 -12.65 0.89 -6.13
CA GLU A 81 -11.91 -0.37 -6.11
C GLU A 81 -11.36 -0.63 -4.70
N ILE A 82 -11.39 -1.89 -4.26
CA ILE A 82 -10.72 -2.32 -3.02
C ILE A 82 -9.53 -3.18 -3.39
N GLY A 83 -8.33 -2.71 -3.04
CA GLY A 83 -7.06 -3.42 -3.20
C GLY A 83 -6.59 -4.05 -1.89
N ASN A 84 -5.64 -4.96 -1.99
CA ASN A 84 -5.08 -5.69 -0.86
C ASN A 84 -3.78 -5.04 -0.36
N HIS A 85 -3.71 -4.69 0.93
CA HIS A 85 -2.52 -4.14 1.57
C HIS A 85 -1.82 -5.13 2.52
N SER A 86 -1.91 -6.43 2.22
CA SER A 86 -1.57 -7.57 3.10
C SER A 86 -2.47 -7.70 4.33
N TYR A 87 -2.38 -8.83 5.04
CA TYR A 87 -3.24 -9.06 6.20
C TYR A 87 -2.76 -8.29 7.43
N HIS A 88 -1.53 -8.48 7.91
CA HIS A 88 -1.04 -7.84 9.13
C HIS A 88 -0.28 -6.53 8.89
N HIS A 89 -0.08 -6.12 7.63
CA HIS A 89 0.68 -4.92 7.28
C HIS A 89 2.11 -4.92 7.82
N TYR A 90 2.82 -6.04 7.66
CA TYR A 90 4.22 -6.14 8.05
C TYR A 90 5.10 -5.28 7.13
N TYR A 91 5.65 -4.19 7.65
CA TYR A 91 6.61 -3.35 6.90
C TYR A 91 7.81 -4.14 6.38
N ASP A 92 8.18 -5.24 7.04
CA ASP A 92 9.26 -6.13 6.63
C ASP A 92 8.82 -7.32 5.78
N LEU A 93 7.64 -7.25 5.13
CA LEU A 93 7.08 -8.32 4.30
C LEU A 93 8.10 -8.94 3.33
N THR A 94 8.93 -8.13 2.69
CA THR A 94 9.97 -8.58 1.75
C THR A 94 11.14 -9.36 2.36
N ARG A 95 11.23 -9.40 3.70
CA ARG A 95 12.25 -10.13 4.46
C ARG A 95 11.73 -11.45 5.02
N ARG A 96 10.44 -11.73 4.87
CA ARG A 96 9.79 -12.97 5.33
C ARG A 96 10.00 -14.12 4.35
N ALA A 97 9.64 -15.34 4.75
CA ALA A 97 9.69 -16.48 3.83
C ALA A 97 8.62 -16.32 2.73
N ALA A 98 8.85 -16.92 1.56
CA ALA A 98 7.91 -16.83 0.44
C ALA A 98 6.52 -17.41 0.79
N GLY A 99 6.47 -18.45 1.65
CA GLY A 99 5.23 -19.00 2.20
C GLY A 99 4.46 -17.96 3.01
N ASP A 100 5.13 -17.32 3.98
CA ASP A 100 4.54 -16.25 4.81
C ASP A 100 4.03 -15.09 3.95
N MET A 101 4.77 -14.69 2.90
CA MET A 101 4.30 -13.65 1.98
C MET A 101 3.01 -14.08 1.28
N GLY A 102 2.94 -15.32 0.80
CA GLY A 102 1.75 -15.89 0.19
C GLY A 102 0.55 -15.91 1.15
N GLU A 103 0.76 -16.32 2.41
CA GLU A 103 -0.28 -16.31 3.44
C GLU A 103 -0.80 -14.89 3.73
N GLU A 104 0.09 -13.91 3.86
CA GLU A 104 -0.29 -12.50 4.03
C GLU A 104 -1.16 -11.99 2.88
N ILE A 105 -0.82 -12.35 1.64
CA ILE A 105 -1.58 -11.96 0.44
C ILE A 105 -2.94 -12.67 0.44
N GLN A 106 -2.98 -13.98 0.65
CA GLN A 106 -4.20 -14.79 0.56
C GLN A 106 -5.20 -14.47 1.68
N ASN A 107 -4.73 -14.30 2.92
CA ASN A 107 -5.58 -13.96 4.05
C ASN A 107 -6.18 -12.57 3.88
N GLY A 108 -5.37 -11.59 3.45
CA GLY A 108 -5.85 -10.24 3.13
C GLY A 108 -6.90 -10.26 2.03
N ALA A 109 -6.67 -11.01 0.95
CA ALA A 109 -7.63 -11.14 -0.14
C ALA A 109 -8.95 -11.78 0.31
N THR A 110 -8.88 -12.82 1.15
CA THR A 110 -10.05 -13.55 1.66
C THR A 110 -10.94 -12.65 2.51
N ILE A 111 -10.39 -11.89 3.46
CA ILE A 111 -11.21 -11.04 4.32
C ILE A 111 -11.78 -9.82 3.56
N ILE A 112 -11.07 -9.29 2.58
CA ILE A 112 -11.62 -8.26 1.67
C ILE A 112 -12.79 -8.83 0.87
N GLU A 113 -12.63 -10.02 0.29
CA GLU A 113 -13.69 -10.71 -0.45
C GLU A 113 -14.91 -10.98 0.42
N HIS A 114 -14.74 -11.41 1.67
CA HIS A 114 -15.82 -11.54 2.63
C HIS A 114 -16.50 -10.21 2.99
N SER A 115 -15.76 -9.10 2.94
CA SER A 115 -16.29 -7.78 3.32
C SER A 115 -17.16 -7.16 2.22
N CYS A 116 -16.79 -7.30 0.95
CA CYS A 116 -17.50 -6.64 -0.16
C CYS A 116 -18.01 -7.59 -1.27
N GLY A 117 -17.80 -8.90 -1.16
CA GLY A 117 -18.20 -9.89 -2.15
C GLY A 117 -17.33 -9.92 -3.41
N LYS A 118 -16.25 -9.13 -3.46
CA LYS A 118 -15.33 -9.07 -4.59
C LYS A 118 -13.89 -9.31 -4.13
N ARG A 119 -13.26 -10.34 -4.70
CA ARG A 119 -11.84 -10.59 -4.49
C ARG A 119 -10.99 -9.44 -5.05
N PRO A 120 -10.03 -8.89 -4.29
CA PRO A 120 -9.16 -7.82 -4.77
C PRO A 120 -8.22 -8.34 -5.85
N VAL A 121 -8.01 -7.53 -6.90
CA VAL A 121 -7.09 -7.84 -8.01
C VAL A 121 -5.81 -7.01 -7.97
N GLY A 122 -5.82 -5.90 -7.23
CA GLY A 122 -4.68 -5.04 -6.97
C GLY A 122 -4.02 -5.33 -5.63
N PHE A 123 -2.69 -5.20 -5.57
CA PHE A 123 -1.91 -5.26 -4.34
C PHE A 123 -1.05 -4.01 -4.15
N ARG A 124 -0.77 -3.70 -2.88
CA ARG A 124 0.25 -2.74 -2.49
C ARG A 124 1.01 -3.27 -1.28
N ALA A 125 2.33 -3.20 -1.33
CA ALA A 125 3.21 -3.70 -0.29
C ALA A 125 3.33 -2.67 0.85
N PRO A 126 3.21 -3.10 2.12
CA PRO A 126 3.45 -2.24 3.28
C PRO A 126 4.79 -1.50 3.18
N GLY A 127 4.74 -0.18 3.33
CA GLY A 127 5.93 0.68 3.26
C GLY A 127 6.68 0.69 1.93
N TYR A 128 6.02 0.27 0.84
CA TYR A 128 6.52 0.30 -0.54
C TYR A 128 7.80 -0.50 -0.76
N SER A 129 8.00 -1.57 0.03
CA SER A 129 9.17 -2.44 -0.10
C SER A 129 8.84 -3.59 -1.04
N VAL A 130 9.69 -3.83 -2.05
CA VAL A 130 9.43 -4.85 -3.08
C VAL A 130 10.61 -5.80 -3.31
N SER A 131 10.34 -6.99 -3.86
CA SER A 131 11.37 -7.95 -4.27
C SER A 131 10.85 -8.91 -5.33
N ASP A 132 11.73 -9.55 -6.10
CA ASP A 132 11.33 -10.59 -7.07
C ASP A 132 10.59 -11.77 -6.41
N VAL A 133 10.91 -12.05 -5.13
CA VAL A 133 10.23 -13.10 -4.35
C VAL A 133 8.80 -12.69 -4.03
N LEU A 134 8.59 -11.44 -3.60
CA LEU A 134 7.24 -10.91 -3.37
C LEU A 134 6.41 -10.91 -4.66
N PHE A 135 6.97 -10.43 -5.77
CA PHE A 135 6.26 -10.46 -7.06
C PHE A 135 5.90 -11.89 -7.48
N SER A 136 6.78 -12.87 -7.26
CA SER A 136 6.46 -14.27 -7.53
C SER A 136 5.30 -14.77 -6.66
N ALA A 137 5.22 -14.35 -5.39
CA ALA A 137 4.12 -14.70 -4.49
C ALA A 137 2.80 -14.03 -4.89
N LEU A 138 2.84 -12.79 -5.39
CA LEU A 138 1.69 -12.07 -5.93
C LEU A 138 1.14 -12.77 -7.18
N GLU A 139 2.02 -13.13 -8.14
CA GLU A 139 1.65 -13.85 -9.36
C GLU A 139 1.02 -15.21 -9.01
N ALA A 140 1.64 -15.97 -8.09
CA ALA A 140 1.11 -17.25 -7.62
C ALA A 140 -0.24 -17.11 -6.89
N SER A 141 -0.51 -15.92 -6.34
CA SER A 141 -1.76 -15.60 -5.64
C SER A 141 -2.89 -15.13 -6.55
N GLY A 142 -2.63 -14.97 -7.85
CA GLY A 142 -3.61 -14.49 -8.82
C GLY A 142 -3.86 -12.97 -8.77
N VAL A 143 -2.93 -12.19 -8.20
CA VAL A 143 -2.98 -10.73 -8.25
C VAL A 143 -2.71 -10.27 -9.69
N GLU A 144 -3.51 -9.31 -10.18
CA GLU A 144 -3.42 -8.84 -11.58
C GLU A 144 -2.46 -7.66 -11.74
N TYR A 145 -2.37 -6.79 -10.72
CA TYR A 145 -1.43 -5.68 -10.70
C TYR A 145 -0.90 -5.37 -9.30
N ASP A 146 0.31 -4.80 -9.25
CA ASP A 146 0.92 -4.24 -8.05
C ASP A 146 1.07 -2.71 -8.18
N SER A 147 1.09 -2.01 -7.05
CA SER A 147 1.33 -0.57 -6.98
C SER A 147 2.24 -0.24 -5.80
N SER A 148 3.46 -0.78 -5.81
CA SER A 148 4.39 -0.71 -4.68
C SER A 148 5.74 -0.11 -5.02
N VAL A 149 6.15 -0.14 -6.30
CA VAL A 149 7.45 0.35 -6.72
C VAL A 149 7.50 1.86 -6.58
N PHE A 150 8.40 2.36 -5.72
CA PHE A 150 8.55 3.79 -5.49
C PHE A 150 9.94 4.30 -5.91
N PRO A 151 10.16 4.64 -7.20
CA PRO A 151 11.46 5.03 -7.74
C PRO A 151 11.78 6.51 -7.46
N CYS A 152 11.79 6.88 -6.17
CA CYS A 152 11.93 8.25 -5.69
C CYS A 152 13.20 8.42 -4.83
N PRO A 153 14.32 8.92 -5.40
CA PRO A 153 15.58 9.07 -4.69
C PRO A 153 15.49 9.99 -3.46
N SER A 154 14.70 11.07 -3.55
CA SER A 154 14.53 12.02 -2.44
C SER A 154 13.79 11.39 -1.26
N TYR A 155 12.68 10.69 -1.51
CA TYR A 155 11.98 9.91 -0.49
C TYR A 155 12.90 8.85 0.14
N TYR A 156 13.62 8.08 -0.69
CA TYR A 156 14.55 7.06 -0.22
C TYR A 156 15.61 7.64 0.73
N ALA A 157 16.22 8.77 0.36
CA ALA A 157 17.22 9.45 1.17
C ALA A 157 16.64 9.99 2.49
N VAL A 158 15.46 10.64 2.45
CA VAL A 158 14.78 11.15 3.64
C VAL A 158 14.39 10.01 4.59
N LYS A 159 13.84 8.91 4.07
CA LYS A 159 13.48 7.72 4.85
C LYS A 159 14.72 7.11 5.51
N ALA A 160 15.83 6.97 4.77
CA ALA A 160 17.09 6.48 5.32
C ALA A 160 17.64 7.37 6.44
N ALA A 161 17.63 8.69 6.25
CA ALA A 161 18.06 9.65 7.27
C ALA A 161 17.16 9.63 8.51
N ALA A 162 15.85 9.52 8.34
CA ALA A 162 14.88 9.40 9.43
C ALA A 162 15.13 8.13 10.26
N LEU A 163 15.28 6.97 9.61
CA LEU A 163 15.59 5.70 10.26
C LEU A 163 16.92 5.76 11.04
N ALA A 164 17.96 6.34 10.45
CA ALA A 164 19.24 6.52 11.12
C ALA A 164 19.13 7.44 12.35
N SER A 165 18.41 8.55 12.23
CA SER A 165 18.16 9.49 13.33
C SER A 165 17.39 8.84 14.48
N MET A 166 16.35 8.05 14.19
CA MET A 166 15.59 7.31 15.20
C MET A 166 16.47 6.29 15.92
N LYS A 167 17.29 5.53 15.18
CA LYS A 167 18.25 4.57 15.76
C LYS A 167 19.25 5.26 16.69
N LEU A 168 19.80 6.42 16.28
CA LEU A 168 20.72 7.21 17.11
C LEU A 168 20.06 7.74 18.39
N ARG A 169 18.74 8.00 18.35
CA ARG A 169 17.93 8.42 19.51
C ARG A 169 17.40 7.24 20.35
N GLY A 170 17.82 6.01 20.06
CA GLY A 170 17.37 4.81 20.78
C GLY A 170 15.91 4.43 20.53
N ARG A 171 15.27 4.98 19.49
CA ARG A 171 13.90 4.63 19.10
C ARG A 171 13.90 3.44 18.12
N GLN A 172 12.97 2.52 18.32
CA GLN A 172 12.71 1.43 17.38
C GLN A 172 11.58 1.83 16.42
N SER A 173 11.80 1.66 15.12
CA SER A 173 10.82 1.90 14.06
C SER A 173 10.48 0.57 13.41
N ALA A 174 9.19 0.32 13.15
CA ALA A 174 8.75 -0.81 12.36
C ALA A 174 9.11 -0.68 10.87
N SER A 175 9.30 0.56 10.38
CA SER A 175 9.62 0.81 8.98
C SER A 175 11.01 0.29 8.60
N ILE A 176 11.13 -0.25 7.38
CA ILE A 176 12.39 -0.68 6.79
C ILE A 176 12.73 0.14 5.55
N LEU A 177 14.01 0.13 5.20
CA LEU A 177 14.48 0.65 3.92
C LEU A 177 14.48 -0.47 2.88
N ASP A 178 13.94 -0.18 1.70
CA ASP A 178 14.02 -1.09 0.54
C ASP A 178 15.44 -1.13 -0.04
N ARG A 179 15.71 -2.09 -0.91
CA ARG A 179 16.96 -2.16 -1.67
C ARG A 179 17.07 -0.95 -2.61
N PRO A 180 18.26 -0.33 -2.74
CA PRO A 180 18.46 0.81 -3.65
C PRO A 180 18.14 0.52 -5.12
N SER A 181 18.03 -0.75 -5.51
CA SER A 181 17.62 -1.17 -6.85
C SER A 181 16.26 -0.63 -7.26
N VAL A 182 15.35 -0.33 -6.31
CA VAL A 182 14.03 0.26 -6.59
C VAL A 182 14.16 1.59 -7.34
N LEU A 183 15.25 2.34 -7.13
CA LEU A 183 15.52 3.62 -7.78
C LEU A 183 15.81 3.49 -9.28
N ARG A 184 16.04 2.27 -9.78
CA ARG A 184 16.27 1.97 -11.20
C ARG A 184 15.00 1.58 -11.94
N ALA A 185 13.90 1.38 -11.22
CA ALA A 185 12.66 0.91 -11.82
C ALA A 185 12.01 1.98 -12.70
N PRO A 186 11.22 1.57 -13.71
CA PRO A 186 10.41 2.50 -14.49
C PRO A 186 9.48 3.35 -13.61
N ARG A 187 9.21 4.57 -14.06
CA ARG A 187 8.31 5.54 -13.39
C ARG A 187 6.91 5.56 -13.98
N GLU A 188 6.72 4.85 -15.09
CA GLU A 188 5.46 4.70 -15.81
C GLU A 188 5.03 3.25 -15.69
N PRO A 189 3.71 2.96 -15.82
CA PRO A 189 3.20 1.60 -15.83
C PRO A 189 3.99 0.67 -16.74
N TYR A 190 4.35 -0.51 -16.23
CA TYR A 190 5.14 -1.48 -16.97
C TYR A 190 4.86 -2.90 -16.50
N ARG A 191 5.09 -3.88 -17.38
CA ARG A 191 5.09 -5.28 -16.97
C ARG A 191 6.44 -5.63 -16.35
N ILE A 192 6.42 -6.23 -15.16
CA ILE A 192 7.64 -6.59 -14.44
C ILE A 192 8.45 -7.64 -15.21
N GLY A 193 9.77 -7.51 -15.18
CA GLY A 193 10.74 -8.52 -15.62
C GLY A 193 11.43 -9.18 -14.43
N ARG A 194 12.50 -9.92 -14.70
CA ARG A 194 13.41 -10.45 -13.68
C ARG A 194 14.83 -9.99 -13.96
N PRO A 195 15.41 -9.08 -13.15
CA PRO A 195 14.85 -8.51 -11.91
C PRO A 195 13.70 -7.50 -12.15
N TYR A 196 12.85 -7.31 -11.14
CA TYR A 196 11.58 -6.55 -11.19
C TYR A 196 11.69 -5.12 -11.71
N TRP A 197 12.85 -4.47 -11.56
CA TRP A 197 13.09 -3.10 -12.04
C TRP A 197 13.38 -3.02 -13.55
N ARG A 198 13.25 -4.14 -14.28
CA ARG A 198 13.31 -4.18 -15.75
C ARG A 198 11.92 -4.46 -16.31
N LYS A 199 11.69 -4.00 -17.55
CA LYS A 199 10.47 -4.36 -18.31
C LYS A 199 10.56 -5.84 -18.73
N GLY A 200 9.44 -6.54 -18.65
CA GLY A 200 9.27 -7.92 -19.05
C GLY A 200 7.83 -8.23 -19.47
N ASP A 201 7.41 -9.46 -19.23
CA ASP A 201 6.11 -10.03 -19.60
C ASP A 201 5.27 -10.48 -18.39
N GLY A 202 5.74 -10.20 -17.16
CA GLY A 202 5.04 -10.54 -15.92
C GLY A 202 3.84 -9.64 -15.60
N MET A 203 3.49 -9.64 -14.31
CA MET A 203 2.44 -8.79 -13.73
C MET A 203 2.58 -7.31 -14.11
N MET A 204 1.44 -6.60 -14.18
CA MET A 204 1.44 -5.14 -14.34
C MET A 204 1.88 -4.46 -13.03
N GLU A 205 2.87 -3.59 -13.11
CA GLU A 205 3.24 -2.67 -12.03
C GLU A 205 2.76 -1.27 -12.37
N LEU A 206 2.11 -0.63 -11.39
CA LEU A 206 1.69 0.76 -11.40
C LEU A 206 2.51 1.53 -10.35
N PRO A 207 3.71 2.03 -10.70
CA PRO A 207 4.62 2.66 -9.74
C PRO A 207 3.97 3.83 -9.00
N ILE A 208 4.38 4.05 -7.76
CA ILE A 208 3.98 5.23 -6.98
C ILE A 208 4.40 6.49 -7.74
N GLY A 209 3.45 7.41 -7.89
CA GLY A 209 3.60 8.64 -8.65
C GLY A 209 4.77 9.49 -8.16
N VAL A 210 5.60 9.92 -9.11
CA VAL A 210 6.65 10.92 -8.88
C VAL A 210 6.55 12.04 -9.91
N THR A 211 6.93 13.24 -9.50
CA THR A 211 7.04 14.38 -10.42
C THR A 211 8.10 14.12 -11.52
N PRO A 212 8.15 14.92 -12.60
CA PRO A 212 9.22 14.83 -13.60
C PRO A 212 10.64 14.93 -13.01
N LEU A 213 10.79 15.63 -11.87
CA LEU A 213 12.03 15.77 -11.10
C LEU A 213 12.23 14.66 -10.04
N GLN A 214 11.41 13.61 -10.07
CA GLN A 214 11.44 12.47 -9.13
C GLN A 214 11.24 12.88 -7.66
N LEU A 215 10.54 13.99 -7.42
CA LEU A 215 9.99 14.32 -6.11
C LEU A 215 8.75 13.47 -5.82
N PRO A 216 8.52 13.08 -4.55
CA PRO A 216 7.36 12.29 -4.17
C PRO A 216 6.08 13.04 -4.50
N TYR A 217 5.12 12.37 -5.14
CA TYR A 217 3.77 12.88 -5.35
C TYR A 217 2.80 12.01 -4.55
N ILE A 218 2.91 12.10 -3.23
CA ILE A 218 2.09 11.40 -2.24
C ILE A 218 1.66 12.37 -1.14
N GLY A 219 0.52 12.11 -0.52
CA GLY A 219 0.06 12.77 0.70
C GLY A 219 -0.01 11.78 1.86
N THR A 220 0.15 12.29 3.08
CA THR A 220 -0.02 11.55 4.35
C THR A 220 -0.94 12.36 5.26
#